data_AF-A0AA43CD45-F1
#
_entry.id   AF-A0AA43CD45-F1
#
_cell.length_a   1.000
_cell.length_b   1.000
_cell.length_c   1.000
_cell.angle_alpha   90.00
_cell.angle_beta   90.00
_cell.angle_gamma   90.00
#
_symmetry.space_group_name_H-M   'P 1'
#
loop_
_entity.id
_entity.type
_entity.pdbx_description
1 polymer ?
#
loop_
_entity_poly.entity_id
_entity_poly.type
_entity_poly.pdbx_seq_one_letter_code
_entity_poly.pdbx_strand_id
1 'polypeptide(L)'
;MDVVLAPDIYVNASVSLGSAPEHVVRRALGGPARAKASKWVLERVESMLHALPDFKNDAVAQQMSTIRDLVDVVETDEFFIEDWNQALVALAKAAGVSRVLTDHPDLLATGPHHGVEFVSSDKWLVEQAAPPPPPRV
;
A
#
# COMPACT_ATOMS: atom_id res chain seq x y z
N MET A 1 7.69 -9.36 8.15
CA MET A 1 7.79 -7.97 7.65
C MET A 1 6.39 -7.44 7.63
N ASP A 2 6.14 -6.40 8.42
CA ASP A 2 4.80 -6.04 8.88
C ASP A 2 4.48 -4.60 8.45
N VAL A 3 4.15 -4.43 7.17
CA VAL A 3 3.64 -3.18 6.59
C VAL A 3 2.37 -3.45 5.79
N VAL A 4 1.49 -2.46 5.69
CA VAL A 4 0.38 -2.45 4.73
C VAL A 4 0.62 -1.35 3.70
N LEU A 5 0.09 -1.54 2.49
CA LEU A 5 0.25 -0.59 1.38
C LEU A 5 -1.00 0.26 1.23
N ALA A 6 -0.83 1.57 1.08
CA ALA A 6 -1.90 2.49 0.75
C ALA A 6 -2.27 2.44 -0.75
N PRO A 7 -3.46 2.94 -1.14
CA PRO A 7 -3.94 2.86 -2.52
C PRO A 7 -3.00 3.49 -3.56
N ASP A 8 -2.40 4.63 -3.22
CA ASP A 8 -1.48 5.37 -4.08
C ASP A 8 -0.23 4.57 -4.45
N ILE A 9 0.27 3.70 -3.55
CA ILE A 9 1.39 2.82 -3.84
C ILE A 9 1.06 1.82 -4.96
N TYR A 10 -0.14 1.23 -4.93
CA TYR A 10 -0.60 0.32 -5.99
C TYR A 10 -0.80 1.04 -7.32
N VAL A 11 -1.34 2.26 -7.27
CA VAL A 11 -1.55 3.08 -8.47
C VAL A 11 -0.21 3.48 -9.10
N ASN A 12 0.73 3.98 -8.29
CA ASN A 12 2.09 4.33 -8.74
C ASN A 12 2.82 3.12 -9.35
N ALA A 13 2.63 1.94 -8.77
CA ALA A 13 3.17 0.70 -9.31
C ALA A 13 2.56 0.31 -10.67
N SER A 14 1.27 0.58 -10.85
CA SER A 14 0.51 0.20 -12.05
C SER A 14 0.78 1.12 -13.24
N VAL A 15 1.13 2.39 -13.00
CA VAL A 15 1.44 3.38 -14.05
C VAL A 15 2.92 3.40 -14.47
N SER A 16 3.81 2.82 -13.66
CA SER A 16 5.24 2.80 -13.95
C SER A 16 5.56 1.86 -15.11
N LEU A 17 5.87 2.44 -16.29
CA LEU A 17 6.26 1.72 -17.51
C LEU A 17 7.37 0.69 -17.23
N GLY A 18 7.07 -0.60 -17.41
CA GLY A 18 8.03 -1.70 -17.29
C GLY A 18 8.12 -2.37 -15.91
N SER A 19 7.32 -1.96 -14.92
CA SER A 19 7.17 -2.68 -13.65
C SER A 19 5.75 -3.22 -13.51
N ALA A 20 5.58 -4.54 -13.49
CA ALA A 20 4.31 -5.12 -13.06
C ALA A 20 4.03 -4.68 -11.60
N PRO A 21 2.78 -4.41 -11.22
CA PRO A 21 2.44 -4.12 -9.82
C PRO A 21 2.97 -5.21 -8.88
N GLU A 22 3.02 -6.45 -9.36
CA GLU A 22 3.66 -7.58 -8.70
C GLU A 22 5.11 -7.31 -8.27
N HIS A 23 5.92 -6.67 -9.11
CA HIS A 23 7.31 -6.35 -8.77
C HIS A 23 7.39 -5.29 -7.67
N VAL A 24 6.48 -4.31 -7.65
CA VAL A 24 6.46 -3.28 -6.60
C VAL A 24 5.92 -3.83 -5.30
N VAL A 25 4.82 -4.60 -5.34
CA VAL A 25 4.26 -5.29 -4.18
C VAL A 25 5.29 -6.23 -3.57
N ARG A 26 5.97 -7.06 -4.38
CA ARG A 26 7.02 -7.96 -3.88
C ARG A 26 8.25 -7.20 -3.37
N ARG A 27 8.65 -6.11 -4.01
CA ARG A 27 9.78 -5.28 -3.59
C ARG A 27 9.47 -4.53 -2.29
N ALA A 28 8.26 -3.99 -2.15
CA ALA A 28 7.82 -3.29 -0.95
C ALA A 28 7.62 -4.24 0.24
N LEU A 29 7.22 -5.49 -0.01
CA LEU A 29 6.96 -6.45 1.06
C LEU A 29 8.19 -7.30 1.45
N GLY A 30 9.29 -7.19 0.70
CA GLY A 30 10.59 -7.79 1.04
C GLY A 30 10.57 -9.33 1.20
N GLY A 31 9.58 -10.03 0.63
CA GLY A 31 9.45 -11.47 0.78
C GLY A 31 8.25 -12.10 0.08
N PRO A 32 8.10 -13.45 0.17
CA PRO A 32 7.06 -14.22 -0.51
C PRO A 32 5.67 -14.17 0.19
N ALA A 33 5.55 -13.45 1.30
CA ALA A 33 4.28 -13.33 2.03
C ALA A 33 3.31 -12.40 1.28
N ARG A 34 2.03 -12.78 1.24
CA ARG A 34 0.97 -11.93 0.70
C ARG A 34 0.78 -10.69 1.58
N ALA A 35 0.64 -9.53 0.95
CA ALA A 35 0.31 -8.30 1.66
C ALA A 35 -1.09 -8.40 2.23
N LYS A 36 -1.37 -7.73 3.36
CA LYS A 36 -2.74 -7.52 3.81
C LYS A 36 -3.29 -6.24 3.21
N ALA A 37 -4.50 -6.28 2.68
CA ALA A 37 -5.22 -5.10 2.16
C ALA A 37 -6.68 -5.14 2.59
N SER A 38 -7.31 -3.99 2.77
CA SER A 38 -8.76 -3.92 3.01
C SER A 38 -9.53 -3.79 1.70
N LYS A 39 -10.82 -4.11 1.74
CA LYS A 39 -11.74 -3.86 0.63
C LYS A 39 -11.74 -2.38 0.21
N TRP A 40 -11.71 -1.47 1.19
CA TRP A 40 -11.62 -0.03 0.97
C TRP A 40 -10.38 0.35 0.14
N VAL A 41 -9.21 -0.24 0.44
CA VAL A 41 -7.99 0.02 -0.33
C VAL A 41 -8.17 -0.43 -1.78
N LEU A 42 -8.71 -1.63 -2.02
CA LEU A 42 -8.91 -2.16 -3.36
C LEU A 42 -9.89 -1.31 -4.18
N GLU A 43 -11.02 -0.91 -3.59
CA GLU A 43 -12.00 -0.03 -4.24
C GLU A 43 -11.39 1.34 -4.57
N ARG A 44 -10.53 1.86 -3.68
CA ARG A 44 -9.86 3.13 -3.92
C ARG A 44 -8.84 3.04 -5.04
N VAL A 45 -8.07 1.96 -5.13
CA VAL A 45 -7.14 1.70 -6.24
C VAL A 45 -7.90 1.64 -7.56
N GLU A 46 -9.00 0.88 -7.62
CA GLU A 46 -9.84 0.74 -8.81
C GLU A 46 -10.39 2.10 -9.26
N SER A 47 -10.94 2.88 -8.33
CA SER A 47 -11.43 4.24 -8.59
C SER A 47 -10.33 5.18 -9.11
N MET A 48 -9.13 5.14 -8.52
CA MET A 48 -8.00 5.96 -8.96
C MET A 48 -7.48 5.55 -10.34
N LEU A 49 -7.41 4.26 -10.64
CA LEU A 49 -7.00 3.76 -11.95
C LEU A 49 -8.02 4.15 -13.05
N HIS A 50 -9.32 4.08 -12.76
CA HIS A 50 -10.36 4.54 -13.69
C HIS A 50 -10.33 6.06 -13.95
N ALA A 51 -9.83 6.85 -12.99
CA ALA A 51 -9.69 8.29 -13.16
C ALA A 51 -8.50 8.67 -14.09
N LEU A 52 -7.60 7.73 -14.39
CA LEU A 52 -6.47 7.96 -15.29
C LEU A 52 -6.93 7.82 -16.75
N PRO A 53 -6.76 8.86 -17.59
CA PRO A 53 -7.28 8.88 -18.96
C PRO A 53 -6.65 7.81 -19.87
N ASP A 54 -5.42 7.39 -19.57
CA ASP A 54 -4.69 6.39 -20.36
C ASP A 54 -5.04 4.93 -19.97
N PHE A 55 -5.75 4.74 -18.84
CA PHE A 55 -6.14 3.42 -18.35
C PHE A 55 -7.52 3.03 -18.87
N LYS A 56 -7.55 2.19 -19.91
CA LYS A 56 -8.78 1.58 -20.41
C LYS A 56 -9.38 0.64 -19.36
N ASN A 57 -10.70 0.50 -19.34
CA ASN A 57 -11.43 -0.36 -18.39
C ASN A 57 -10.87 -1.79 -18.34
N ASP A 58 -10.52 -2.39 -19.49
CA ASP A 58 -9.95 -3.74 -19.53
C ASP A 58 -8.57 -3.83 -18.86
N ALA A 59 -7.76 -2.77 -18.99
CA ALA A 59 -6.47 -2.68 -18.32
C ALA A 59 -6.65 -2.53 -16.80
N VAL A 60 -7.63 -1.72 -16.35
CA VAL A 60 -7.96 -1.59 -14.92
C VAL A 60 -8.39 -2.95 -14.34
N ALA A 61 -9.30 -3.67 -15.02
CA ALA A 61 -9.76 -4.98 -14.58
C ALA A 61 -8.62 -6.00 -14.45
N GLN A 62 -7.70 -6.03 -15.43
CA GLN A 62 -6.53 -6.89 -15.39
C GLN A 62 -5.58 -6.56 -14.24
N GLN A 63 -5.37 -5.26 -13.95
CA GLN A 63 -4.55 -4.84 -12.81
C GLN A 63 -5.21 -5.20 -11.48
N MET A 64 -6.51 -4.94 -11.33
CA MET A 64 -7.24 -5.26 -10.12
C MET A 64 -7.30 -6.76 -9.85
N SER A 65 -7.38 -7.60 -10.89
CA SER A 65 -7.26 -9.06 -10.75
C SER A 65 -5.89 -9.44 -10.18
N THR A 66 -4.82 -8.91 -10.78
CA THR A 66 -3.43 -9.18 -10.33
C THR A 66 -3.23 -8.75 -8.87
N ILE A 67 -3.70 -7.56 -8.50
CA ILE A 67 -3.56 -7.05 -7.12
C ILE A 67 -4.30 -7.96 -6.13
N ARG A 68 -5.53 -8.38 -6.46
CA ARG A 68 -6.33 -9.27 -5.60
C ARG A 68 -5.66 -10.64 -5.38
N ASP A 69 -4.95 -11.18 -6.37
CA ASP A 69 -4.24 -12.46 -6.23
C ASP A 69 -2.98 -12.37 -5.35
N LEU A 70 -2.43 -11.16 -5.18
CA LEU A 70 -1.22 -10.86 -4.42
C LEU A 70 -1.46 -10.46 -2.97
N VAL A 71 -2.71 -10.17 -2.59
CA VAL A 71 -3.06 -9.68 -1.25
C VAL A 71 -4.05 -10.60 -0.55
N ASP A 72 -3.93 -10.70 0.76
CA ASP A 72 -4.95 -11.27 1.63
C ASP A 72 -5.89 -10.14 2.06
N VAL A 73 -7.17 -10.28 1.69
CA VAL A 73 -8.19 -9.28 2.03
C VAL A 73 -8.58 -9.42 3.50
N VAL A 74 -8.43 -8.33 4.24
CA VAL A 74 -8.83 -8.24 5.65
C VAL A 74 -10.08 -7.37 5.76
N GLU A 75 -11.04 -7.82 6.56
CA GLU A 75 -12.23 -7.05 6.87
C GLU A 75 -11.89 -5.88 7.79
N THR A 76 -12.36 -4.70 7.42
CA THR A 76 -12.28 -3.47 8.21
C THR A 76 -13.66 -2.81 8.20
N ASP A 77 -13.85 -1.81 9.06
CA ASP A 77 -15.04 -0.97 9.00
C ASP A 77 -15.17 -0.29 7.62
N GLU A 78 -16.38 0.19 7.30
CA GLU A 78 -16.62 0.99 6.11
C GLU A 78 -16.21 2.44 6.35
N PHE A 79 -15.42 3.00 5.43
CA PHE A 79 -14.91 4.37 5.48
C PHE A 79 -15.28 5.11 4.20
N PHE A 80 -15.43 6.44 4.25
CA PHE A 80 -15.58 7.22 3.04
C PHE A 80 -14.28 7.22 2.23
N ILE A 81 -14.38 7.44 0.91
CA ILE A 81 -13.23 7.43 -0.01
C ILE A 81 -12.18 8.52 0.29
N GLU A 82 -12.58 9.54 1.06
CA GLU A 82 -11.73 10.66 1.51
C GLU A 82 -11.07 10.39 2.87
N ASP A 83 -11.54 9.39 3.62
CA ASP A 83 -11.08 9.08 4.99
C ASP A 83 -9.79 8.23 5.02
N TRP A 84 -8.78 8.66 4.28
CA TRP A 84 -7.53 7.91 4.09
C TRP A 84 -6.86 7.53 5.41
N ASN A 85 -6.72 8.49 6.33
CA ASN A 85 -6.06 8.25 7.61
C ASN A 85 -6.80 7.18 8.43
N GLN A 86 -8.12 7.33 8.60
CA GLN A 86 -8.91 6.40 9.41
C GLN A 86 -8.91 4.99 8.80
N ALA A 87 -9.11 4.89 7.48
CA ALA A 87 -9.13 3.62 6.78
C ALA A 87 -7.78 2.89 6.85
N LEU A 88 -6.67 3.62 6.66
CA LEU A 88 -5.33 3.03 6.69
C LEU A 88 -4.89 2.64 8.11
N VAL A 89 -5.25 3.44 9.12
CA VAL A 89 -5.00 3.09 10.53
C VAL A 89 -5.80 1.86 10.94
N ALA A 90 -7.07 1.77 10.52
CA ALA A 90 -7.90 0.60 10.78
C ALA A 90 -7.34 -0.67 10.11
N LEU A 91 -6.92 -0.55 8.85
CA LEU A 91 -6.24 -1.64 8.13
C LEU A 91 -4.95 -2.05 8.84
N ALA A 92 -4.10 -1.10 9.23
CA ALA A 92 -2.85 -1.42 9.92
C ALA A 92 -3.11 -2.21 11.21
N LYS A 93 -4.08 -1.77 12.02
CA LYS A 93 -4.49 -2.47 13.24
C LYS A 93 -5.06 -3.86 12.97
N ALA A 94 -5.95 -4.00 11.99
CA ALA A 94 -6.53 -5.30 11.61
C ALA A 94 -5.47 -6.26 11.06
N ALA A 95 -4.47 -5.71 10.35
CA ALA A 95 -3.33 -6.45 9.85
C ALA A 95 -2.33 -6.85 10.93
N GLY A 96 -2.39 -6.22 12.12
CA GLY A 96 -1.45 -6.41 13.21
C GLY A 96 -0.12 -5.69 12.99
N VAL A 97 -0.10 -4.63 12.17
CA VAL A 97 1.10 -3.90 11.79
C VAL A 97 1.06 -2.46 12.31
N SER A 98 2.23 -1.85 12.47
CA SER A 98 2.38 -0.46 12.95
C SER A 98 2.84 0.52 11.88
N ARG A 99 2.97 0.07 10.62
CA ARG A 99 3.50 0.88 9.53
C ARG A 99 2.66 0.77 8.27
N VAL A 100 2.41 1.90 7.64
CA VAL A 100 1.69 2.04 6.37
C VAL A 100 2.62 2.70 5.35
N LEU A 101 2.81 2.08 4.19
CA LEU A 101 3.52 2.70 3.08
C LEU A 101 2.57 3.58 2.27
N THR A 102 2.91 4.85 2.10
CA THR A 102 2.15 5.82 1.31
C THR A 102 3.06 6.96 0.84
N ASP A 103 2.85 7.44 -0.37
CA ASP A 103 3.47 8.63 -0.95
C ASP A 103 2.53 9.85 -0.92
N HIS A 104 1.42 9.75 -0.18
CA HIS A 104 0.47 10.82 0.00
C HIS A 104 1.08 11.94 0.88
N PRO A 105 1.26 13.17 0.37
CA PRO A 105 2.03 14.21 1.05
C PRO A 105 1.41 14.62 2.39
N ASP A 106 0.08 14.70 2.48
CA ASP A 106 -0.61 15.07 3.71
C ASP A 106 -0.47 14.01 4.81
N LEU A 107 -0.43 12.71 4.44
CA LEU A 107 -0.23 11.62 5.38
C LEU A 107 1.22 11.57 5.87
N LEU A 108 2.18 11.85 4.98
CA LEU A 108 3.61 11.91 5.33
C LEU A 108 3.98 13.14 6.14
N ALA A 109 3.29 14.26 5.93
CA ALA A 109 3.50 15.50 6.68
C ALA A 109 2.97 15.41 8.11
N THR A 110 2.09 14.45 8.39
CA THR A 110 1.54 14.24 9.71
C THR A 110 2.31 13.13 10.44
N GLY A 111 2.64 13.36 11.71
CA GLY A 111 3.39 12.40 12.52
C GLY A 111 2.62 11.09 12.78
N PRO A 112 3.14 10.20 13.65
CA PRO A 112 2.48 8.93 13.94
C PRO A 112 1.04 9.15 14.46
N HIS A 113 0.06 8.50 13.84
CA HIS A 113 -1.34 8.56 14.24
C HIS A 113 -1.77 7.26 14.90
N HIS A 114 -2.27 7.33 16.14
CA HIS A 114 -2.75 6.15 16.87
C HIS A 114 -1.74 4.97 16.92
N GLY A 115 -0.44 5.26 16.96
CA GLY A 115 0.62 4.25 16.98
C GLY A 115 0.97 3.64 15.62
N VAL A 116 0.42 4.18 14.52
CA VAL A 116 0.74 3.81 13.14
C VAL A 116 1.62 4.91 12.52
N GLU A 117 2.75 4.49 11.95
CA GLU A 117 3.68 5.36 11.22
C GLU A 117 3.40 5.29 9.72
N PHE A 118 3.22 6.45 9.08
CA PHE A 118 3.19 6.57 7.62
C PHE A 118 4.62 6.75 7.10
N VAL A 119 5.01 5.92 6.14
CA VAL A 119 6.38 5.86 5.60
C VAL A 119 6.32 5.98 4.08
N SER A 120 7.14 6.85 3.49
CA SER A 120 7.22 6.95 2.03
C SER A 120 7.86 5.71 1.41
N SER A 121 7.46 5.39 0.19
CA SER A 121 8.00 4.23 -0.53
C SER A 121 9.51 4.36 -0.72
N ASP A 122 10.02 5.55 -1.04
CA ASP A 122 11.46 5.84 -1.16
C ASP A 122 12.22 5.61 0.15
N LYS A 123 11.69 6.14 1.27
CA LYS A 123 12.32 5.96 2.60
C LYS A 123 12.36 4.47 2.96
N TRP A 124 11.28 3.76 2.68
CA TRP A 124 11.20 2.32 2.91
C TRP A 124 12.23 1.53 2.08
N LEU A 125 12.39 1.86 0.81
CA LEU A 125 13.39 1.20 -0.05
C LEU A 125 14.82 1.39 0.46
N VAL A 126 15.13 2.58 0.99
CA VAL A 126 16.43 2.84 1.64
C VAL A 126 16.59 2.01 2.91
N GLU A 127 15.55 1.89 3.74
CA GLU A 127 15.58 1.05 4.95
C GLU A 127 15.80 -0.44 4.63
N GLN A 128 15.20 -0.93 3.54
CA GLN A 128 15.36 -2.31 3.09
C GLN A 128 16.76 -2.59 2.50
N ALA A 129 17.38 -1.57 1.89
CA ALA A 129 18.73 -1.68 1.33
C ALA A 129 19.83 -1.55 2.40
N ALA A 130 19.51 -0.97 3.57
CA ALA A 130 20.45 -0.84 4.67
C ALA A 130 20.71 -2.22 5.33
N PRO A 131 21.97 -2.57 5.64
CA PRO A 131 22.24 -3.76 6.45
C PRO A 131 21.50 -3.62 7.79
N PRO A 132 20.95 -4.73 8.34
CA PRO A 132 20.23 -4.67 9.60
C PRO A 132 21.11 -4.02 10.66
N PRO A 133 20.57 -3.09 11.48
CA PRO A 133 21.37 -2.40 12.49
C PRO A 133 22.07 -3.45 13.37
N PRO A 134 23.36 -3.26 13.70
CA PRO A 134 24.06 -4.20 14.55
C PRO A 134 23.29 -4.36 15.86
N PRO A 135 23.17 -5.59 16.40
CA PRO A 135 22.47 -5.82 17.65
C PRO A 135 23.06 -4.88 18.70
N ARG A 136 22.18 -4.12 19.37
CA ARG A 136 22.60 -3.27 20.50
C ARG A 136 23.09 -4.21 21.60
N VAL A 137 24.41 -4.24 21.79
CA VAL A 137 25.10 -4.90 22.91
C VAL A 137 24.87 -4.14 24.20
#